data_AF-A0A962EHV3-F1
#
_entry.id   AF-A0A962EHV3-F1
#
_cell.length_a   1.000
_cell.length_b   1.000
_cell.length_c   1.000
_cell.angle_alpha   90.00
_cell.angle_beta   90.00
_cell.angle_gamma   90.00
#
_symmetry.space_group_name_H-M   'P 1'
#
loop_
_entity.id
_entity.type
_entity.pdbx_description
1 polymer ?
#
loop_
_entity_poly.entity_id
_entity_poly.type
_entity_poly.pdbx_seq_one_letter_code
_entity_poly.pdbx_strand_id
1 'polypeptide(L)'
;AGFLAIAMIIIKPVTFKLLLRSHSENNKLSWDVGFRLGQISEFSLLISFVALQSGAISEKGAVLIQAAAIATFVISSYIIIFNYPSPIAVSEKLRRD
;
A
#
# COMPACT_ATOMS: atom_id res chain seq x y z
N ALA A 1 9.64 -4.72 15.95
CA ALA A 1 9.42 -3.68 14.91
C ALA A 1 9.17 -4.29 13.53
N GLY A 2 10.11 -5.05 12.95
CA GLY A 2 9.96 -5.65 11.61
C GLY A 2 8.73 -6.55 11.44
N PHE A 3 8.36 -7.32 12.47
CA PHE A 3 7.17 -8.17 12.44
C PHE A 3 5.86 -7.39 12.21
N LEU A 4 5.69 -6.25 12.88
CA LEU A 4 4.50 -5.40 12.73
C LEU A 4 4.41 -4.79 11.34
N ALA A 5 5.54 -4.37 10.76
CA ALA A 5 5.60 -3.84 9.42
C ALA A 5 5.23 -4.90 8.37
N ILE A 6 5.79 -6.11 8.49
CA ILE A 6 5.47 -7.24 7.60
C ILE A 6 3.99 -7.64 7.74
N ALA A 7 3.48 -7.70 8.96
CA ALA A 7 2.08 -7.97 9.21
C ALA A 7 1.17 -6.91 8.55
N MET A 8 1.51 -5.63 8.64
CA MET A 8 0.74 -4.55 8.00
C MET A 8 0.76 -4.61 6.47
N ILE A 9 1.91 -4.97 5.87
CA ILE A 9 2.05 -5.17 4.42
C ILE A 9 1.16 -6.31 3.92
N ILE A 10 0.92 -7.34 4.74
CA ILE A 10 0.10 -8.50 4.36
C ILE A 10 -1.37 -8.29 4.69
N ILE A 11 -1.68 -7.79 5.89
CA ILE A 11 -3.05 -7.69 6.41
C ILE A 11 -3.90 -6.76 5.56
N LYS A 12 -3.42 -5.55 5.23
CA LYS A 12 -4.21 -4.57 4.46
C LYS A 12 -4.67 -5.09 3.09
N PRO A 13 -3.77 -5.55 2.18
CA PRO A 13 -4.20 -6.02 0.87
C PRO A 13 -5.08 -7.27 0.96
N VAL A 14 -4.84 -8.16 1.93
CA VAL A 14 -5.68 -9.35 2.13
C VAL A 14 -7.08 -8.98 2.61
N THR A 15 -7.20 -8.05 3.56
CA THR A 15 -8.50 -7.55 4.03
C THR A 15 -9.28 -6.89 2.90
N PHE A 16 -8.65 -6.01 2.11
CA PHE A 16 -9.32 -5.40 0.96
C PHE A 16 -9.74 -6.42 -0.09
N LYS A 17 -8.88 -7.39 -0.41
CA LYS A 17 -9.23 -8.47 -1.33
C LYS A 17 -10.44 -9.26 -0.85
N LEU A 18 -10.49 -9.65 0.43
CA LEU A 18 -11.60 -10.42 0.99
C LEU A 18 -12.91 -9.63 0.95
N LEU A 19 -12.88 -8.35 1.32
CA LEU A 19 -14.05 -7.47 1.29
C LEU A 19 -14.55 -7.21 -0.13
N LEU A 20 -13.66 -6.92 -1.08
CA LEU A 20 -14.03 -6.64 -2.48
C LEU A 20 -14.52 -7.89 -3.21
N ARG A 21 -13.98 -9.06 -2.87
CA ARG A 21 -14.50 -10.34 -3.38
C ARG A 21 -15.93 -10.61 -2.89
N SER A 22 -16.30 -10.13 -1.70
CA SER A 22 -17.67 -10.21 -1.18
C SER A 22 -18.66 -9.30 -1.92
N HIS A 23 -18.18 -8.29 -2.65
CA HIS A 23 -18.99 -7.36 -3.44
C HIS A 23 -19.05 -7.73 -4.94
N SER A 24 -18.77 -8.98 -5.30
CA SER A 24 -18.91 -9.51 -6.67
C SER A 24 -17.99 -8.88 -7.71
N GLU A 25 -16.88 -8.25 -7.30
CA GLU A 25 -15.85 -7.84 -8.25
C GLU A 25 -15.04 -9.04 -8.75
N ASN A 26 -14.62 -8.97 -10.02
CA ASN A 26 -13.82 -10.02 -10.64
C ASN A 26 -12.48 -10.17 -9.88
N ASN A 27 -12.01 -11.40 -9.63
CA ASN A 27 -10.86 -11.69 -8.75
C ASN A 27 -9.59 -10.89 -9.11
N LYS A 28 -9.37 -10.59 -10.40
CA LYS A 28 -8.25 -9.73 -10.84
C LYS A 28 -8.40 -8.27 -10.42
N LEU A 29 -9.62 -7.73 -10.46
CA LEU A 29 -9.93 -6.35 -10.09
C LEU A 29 -9.81 -6.17 -8.56
N SER A 30 -10.29 -7.13 -7.77
CA SER A 30 -10.16 -7.09 -6.31
C SER A 30 -8.70 -7.07 -5.85
N TRP A 31 -7.79 -7.73 -6.58
CA TRP A 31 -6.36 -7.65 -6.30
C TRP A 31 -5.72 -6.33 -6.73
N ASP A 32 -6.05 -5.82 -7.92
CA ASP A 32 -5.57 -4.51 -8.39
C ASP A 32 -5.90 -3.41 -7.37
N VAL A 33 -7.16 -3.35 -6.95
CA VAL A 33 -7.63 -2.41 -5.94
C VAL A 33 -6.98 -2.69 -4.58
N GLY A 34 -6.86 -3.96 -4.19
CA GLY A 34 -6.22 -4.35 -2.92
C GLY A 34 -4.75 -3.92 -2.81
N PHE A 35 -3.97 -4.03 -3.90
CA PHE A 35 -2.58 -3.58 -3.91
C PHE A 35 -2.48 -2.05 -3.90
N ARG A 36 -3.33 -1.35 -4.65
CA ARG A 36 -3.40 0.12 -4.67
C ARG A 36 -3.76 0.68 -3.29
N LEU A 37 -4.82 0.16 -2.67
CA LEU A 37 -5.28 0.58 -1.34
C LEU A 37 -4.39 0.06 -0.19
N GLY A 38 -3.60 -0.98 -0.43
CA GLY A 38 -2.68 -1.55 0.55
C GLY A 38 -1.46 -0.67 0.85
N GLN A 39 -1.17 0.33 0.00
CA GLN A 39 -0.09 1.28 0.19
C GLN A 39 -0.36 2.21 1.38
N ILE A 40 0.71 2.63 2.07
CA ILE A 40 0.58 3.71 3.05
C ILE A 40 0.39 5.02 2.28
N SER A 41 -0.64 5.79 2.65
CA SER A 41 -0.90 7.09 2.06
C SER A 41 0.15 8.12 2.50
N GLU A 42 0.49 9.07 1.64
CA GLU A 42 1.32 10.24 1.97
C GLU A 42 0.78 11.02 3.18
N PHE A 43 -0.55 11.03 3.37
CA PHE A 43 -1.19 11.60 4.55
C PHE A 43 -0.73 10.95 5.87
N SER A 44 -0.32 9.69 5.85
CA SER A 44 0.20 8.99 7.04
C SER A 44 1.54 9.56 7.49
N LEU A 45 2.35 10.11 6.56
CA LEU A 45 3.60 10.80 6.91
C LEU A 45 3.31 12.11 7.65
N LEU A 46 2.27 12.85 7.23
CA LEU A 46 1.84 14.06 7.91
C LEU A 46 1.37 13.76 9.34
N ILE A 47 0.54 12.73 9.53
CA ILE A 47 0.10 12.31 10.87
C ILE A 47 1.29 11.83 11.73
N SER A 48 2.21 11.06 11.15
CA SER A 48 3.42 10.63 11.86
C SER A 48 4.28 11.82 12.30
N PHE A 49 4.37 12.87 11.49
CA PHE A 49 5.12 14.07 11.82
C PHE A 49 4.48 14.84 12.98
N VAL A 50 3.16 15.05 12.94
CA VAL A 50 2.42 15.70 14.03
C VAL A 50 2.54 14.90 15.34
N ALA A 51 2.40 13.57 15.27
CA ALA A 51 2.53 12.69 16.43
C ALA A 51 3.95 12.69 17.03
N LEU A 52 4.98 12.85 16.18
CA LEU A 52 6.36 12.99 16.65
C LEU A 52 6.55 14.32 17.37
N GLN A 53 6.04 15.43 16.82
CA GLN A 53 6.14 16.75 17.45
C GLN A 53 5.37 16.84 18.78
N SER A 54 4.23 16.16 18.89
CA SER A 54 3.46 16.12 20.14
C SER A 54 4.03 15.18 21.20
N GLY A 55 5.09 14.43 20.89
CA GLY A 55 5.67 13.41 21.77
C GLY A 55 4.82 12.14 21.91
N ALA A 56 3.77 11.99 21.10
CA ALA A 56 2.88 10.82 21.12
C ALA A 56 3.54 9.54 20.58
N ILE A 57 4.56 9.68 19.72
CA ILE A 57 5.38 8.56 19.23
C ILE A 57 6.87 8.86 19.39
N SER A 58 7.67 7.79 19.48
CA SER A 58 9.13 7.91 19.47
C SER A 58 9.67 8.14 18.06
N GLU A 59 10.89 8.68 17.96
CA GLU A 59 11.62 8.83 16.69
C GLU A 59 11.74 7.50 15.93
N LYS A 60 12.04 6.40 16.64
CA LYS A 60 12.06 5.05 16.05
C LYS A 60 10.70 4.66 15.46
N GLY A 61 9.60 5.08 16.09
CA GLY A 61 8.25 4.87 15.57
C GLY A 61 8.00 5.64 14.27
N ALA A 62 8.41 6.91 14.21
CA ALA A 62 8.29 7.73 13.01
C ALA A 62 9.12 7.16 11.85
N VAL A 63 10.35 6.71 12.12
CA VAL A 63 11.22 6.06 11.13
C VAL A 63 10.59 4.77 10.59
N LEU A 64 9.93 3.97 11.44
CA LEU A 64 9.21 2.78 10.99
C LEU A 64 8.05 3.10 10.06
N ILE A 65 7.27 4.16 10.34
CA ILE A 65 6.17 4.59 9.47
C ILE A 65 6.71 5.06 8.11
N GLN A 66 7.77 5.87 8.12
CA GLN A 66 8.42 6.35 6.89
C GLN A 66 8.99 5.20 6.05
N ALA A 67 9.72 4.27 6.69
CA ALA A 67 10.28 3.10 6.02
C ALA A 67 9.18 2.21 5.43
N ALA A 68 8.09 1.99 6.17
CA ALA A 68 6.94 1.24 5.68
C ALA A 68 6.26 1.96 4.51
N ALA A 69 6.18 3.30 4.53
CA ALA A 69 5.61 4.08 3.43
C ALA A 69 6.42 3.91 2.14
N ILE A 70 7.74 4.12 2.22
CA ILE A 70 8.62 3.94 1.07
C ILE A 70 8.57 2.51 0.56
N ALA A 71 8.68 1.52 1.45
CA ALA A 71 8.68 0.11 1.06
C ALA A 71 7.37 -0.30 0.39
N THR A 72 6.22 0.09 0.94
CA THR A 72 4.91 -0.24 0.36
C THR A 72 4.66 0.47 -0.96
N PHE A 73 5.05 1.75 -1.10
CA PHE A 73 5.00 2.46 -2.37
C PHE A 73 5.82 1.79 -3.45
N VAL A 74 7.09 1.46 -3.16
CA VAL A 74 7.96 0.80 -4.13
C VAL A 74 7.36 -0.56 -4.51
N ILE A 75 7.16 -1.46 -3.53
CA ILE A 75 6.72 -2.83 -3.80
C ILE A 75 5.38 -2.86 -4.54
N SER A 76 4.39 -2.10 -4.07
CA SER A 76 3.07 -2.11 -4.69
C SER A 76 3.08 -1.45 -6.08
N SER A 77 3.86 -0.38 -6.29
CA SER A 77 4.00 0.22 -7.63
C SER A 77 4.59 -0.76 -8.64
N TYR A 78 5.63 -1.52 -8.26
CA TYR A 78 6.16 -2.58 -9.11
C TYR A 78 5.09 -3.64 -9.40
N ILE A 79 4.39 -4.14 -8.38
CA ILE A 79 3.30 -5.12 -8.58
C ILE A 79 2.25 -4.57 -9.56
N ILE A 80 1.82 -3.32 -9.39
CA ILE A 80 0.80 -2.69 -10.21
C ILE A 80 1.24 -2.53 -11.66
N ILE A 81 2.39 -1.93 -11.89
CA ILE A 81 2.90 -1.61 -13.23
C ILE A 81 3.14 -2.86 -14.08
N PHE A 82 3.55 -3.97 -13.45
CA PHE A 82 3.86 -5.22 -14.16
C PHE A 82 2.67 -6.18 -14.31
N ASN A 83 1.61 -6.06 -13.49
CA ASN A 83 0.55 -7.08 -13.43
C ASN A 83 -0.87 -6.54 -13.72
N TYR A 84 -1.10 -5.22 -13.62
CA TYR A 84 -2.44 -4.64 -13.76
C TYR A 84 -2.48 -3.50 -14.78
N PRO A 85 -3.66 -3.23 -15.38
CA PRO A 85 -3.78 -2.14 -16.32
C PRO A 85 -3.49 -0.78 -15.68
N SER A 86 -2.61 0.01 -16.30
CA SER A 86 -2.14 1.28 -15.77
C SER A 86 -1.65 2.18 -16.92
N PRO A 87 -1.86 3.51 -16.86
CA PRO A 87 -1.35 4.43 -17.89
C PRO A 87 0.19 4.42 -17.99
N ILE A 88 0.85 4.04 -16.90
CA ILE A 88 2.30 3.92 -16.80
C ILE A 88 2.78 2.45 -16.87
N ALA A 89 1.94 1.53 -17.35
CA ALA A 89 2.34 0.12 -17.48
C ALA A 89 3.48 -0.06 -18.51
N VAL A 90 4.41 -0.97 -18.20
CA VAL A 90 5.58 -1.24 -19.07
C VAL A 90 5.21 -2.06 -20.31
N SER A 91 4.15 -2.88 -20.22
CA SER A 91 3.65 -3.69 -21.34
C SER A 91 2.52 -2.97 -22.06
N GLU A 92 2.58 -2.91 -23.40
CA GLU A 92 1.50 -2.34 -24.22
C GLU A 92 0.14 -3.02 -23.96
N LYS A 93 0.13 -4.32 -23.65
CA LYS A 93 -1.11 -5.06 -23.34
C LYS A 93 -1.79 -4.62 -22.05
N LEU A 94 -1.04 -4.00 -21.13
CA LEU A 94 -1.51 -3.48 -19.85
C LEU A 94 -1.64 -1.96 -19.87
N ARG A 95 -1.10 -1.27 -20.88
CA ARG A 95 -1.24 0.18 -20.98
C ARG A 95 -2.69 0.52 -21.29
N ARG A 96 -3.26 1.42 -20.51
CA ARG A 96 -4.55 2.05 -20.78
C ARG A 96 -4.28 3.52 -20.99
N ASP A 97 -4.63 4.02 -22.15
CA ASP A 97 -4.40 5.41 -22.56
C ASP A 97 -5.16 6.40 -21.67
#